data_AF-A0AAE3IFM5-F1
#
_entry.id   AF-A0AAE3IFM5-F1
#
_cell.length_a   1.000
_cell.length_b   1.000
_cell.length_c   1.000
_cell.angle_alpha   90.00
_cell.angle_beta   90.00
_cell.angle_gamma   90.00
#
_symmetry.space_group_name_H-M   'P 1'
#
loop_
_entity.id
_entity.type
_entity.pdbx_description
1 polymer ?
#
loop_
_entity_poly.entity_id
_entity_poly.type
_entity_poly.pdbx_seq_one_letter_code
_entity_poly.pdbx_strand_id
1 'polypeptide(L)'
;MLDQLPGFRTPAVLAVVVLAVLLTGGAVTLGALGPDVDDPGPSVESVSGNGTVTVTYVDATGASDQFAVPGVDPALSNAGHDWAIVNRSSLPSALRAVDGEPGHGVVGFGEWALVGAVETATVPIDGSTLTVVVPAGRDVDPARKAGFVEAFAGPYSLSPESDERVVLVSVPDALPNEGLMYHDDRGYVTIEAFWDGDAHSVWIHEYVHARQDFRTADGMEWFREASARYLSCRFMYEQYEGVSEADLRDSLSARPKYESVVLANRTTWEGTGGNYHAGARLLAAIDAELRAETGGEHTLVDVFRTMNAGDEPVTVERFVELVERQTGNDQSWIAAAIEGDRTALERNKRPS
;
A
#
# COMPACT_ATOMS: atom_id res chain seq x y z
N MET A 1 17.57 -24.73 14.50
CA MET A 1 17.82 -23.57 15.41
C MET A 1 17.05 -22.30 14.98
N LEU A 2 15.83 -22.50 14.47
CA LEU A 2 14.68 -21.57 14.43
C LEU A 2 13.42 -22.31 14.94
N ASP A 3 13.62 -23.46 15.61
CA ASP A 3 12.60 -24.44 16.03
C ASP A 3 11.76 -23.99 17.25
N GLN A 4 11.65 -22.68 17.49
CA GLN A 4 11.16 -22.10 18.75
C GLN A 4 10.16 -20.94 18.53
N LEU A 5 9.49 -20.87 17.38
CA LEU A 5 8.27 -20.05 17.23
C LEU A 5 7.04 -20.98 17.30
N PRO A 6 6.40 -21.13 18.48
CA PRO A 6 5.16 -21.88 18.58
C PRO A 6 4.01 -21.05 18.02
N GLY A 7 3.21 -21.60 17.09
CA GLY A 7 2.02 -20.92 16.54
C GLY A 7 1.63 -21.29 15.12
N PHE A 8 2.54 -21.89 14.33
CA PHE A 8 2.23 -22.33 12.96
C PHE A 8 1.66 -23.75 12.94
N ARG A 9 0.38 -23.91 13.27
CA ARG A 9 -0.37 -25.13 12.93
C ARG A 9 -1.48 -24.77 11.96
N THR A 10 -1.33 -25.21 10.72
CA THR A 10 -2.35 -25.17 9.68
C THR A 10 -3.58 -25.95 10.15
N PRO A 11 -4.80 -25.39 10.18
CA PRO A 11 -5.97 -26.23 10.02
C PRO A 11 -5.97 -26.69 8.56
N ALA A 12 -6.00 -28.01 8.36
CA ALA A 12 -6.13 -28.59 7.03
C ALA A 12 -7.49 -28.18 6.43
N VAL A 13 -7.48 -27.15 5.57
CA VAL A 13 -8.55 -26.91 4.61
C VAL A 13 -7.97 -27.17 3.24
N LEU A 14 -8.32 -28.33 2.69
CA LEU A 14 -8.06 -28.67 1.30
C LEU A 14 -8.96 -27.78 0.44
N ALA A 15 -8.45 -26.65 -0.05
CA ALA A 15 -9.10 -25.88 -1.10
C ALA A 15 -8.20 -25.94 -2.33
N VAL A 16 -8.55 -26.79 -3.29
CA VAL A 16 -8.00 -26.72 -4.63
C VAL A 16 -8.66 -25.50 -5.29
N VAL A 17 -7.96 -24.37 -5.30
CA VAL A 17 -8.37 -23.20 -6.08
C VAL A 17 -7.53 -23.20 -7.35
N VAL A 18 -8.11 -23.72 -8.43
CA VAL A 18 -7.59 -23.43 -9.77
C VAL A 18 -7.76 -21.93 -9.99
N LEU A 19 -6.66 -21.22 -10.27
CA LEU A 19 -6.62 -19.79 -10.55
C LEU A 19 -7.42 -19.46 -11.83
N ALA A 20 -8.73 -19.33 -11.67
CA ALA A 20 -9.51 -18.33 -12.36
C ALA A 20 -9.72 -17.23 -11.32
N VAL A 21 -9.19 -16.03 -11.55
CA VAL A 21 -9.66 -14.82 -10.85
C VAL A 21 -11.10 -14.59 -11.33
N LEU A 22 -12.02 -15.40 -10.80
CA LEU A 22 -13.44 -15.16 -10.85
C LEU A 22 -13.67 -14.04 -9.85
N LEU A 23 -13.85 -12.82 -10.36
CA LEU A 23 -14.37 -11.68 -9.62
C LEU A 23 -15.48 -12.18 -8.69
N THR A 24 -15.19 -12.27 -7.40
CA THR A 24 -16.15 -12.76 -6.41
C THR A 24 -17.19 -11.69 -6.18
N GLY A 25 -18.20 -11.62 -7.05
CA GLY A 25 -19.46 -10.89 -6.84
C GLY A 25 -19.40 -9.37 -6.69
N GLY A 26 -18.21 -8.77 -6.56
CA GLY A 26 -18.00 -7.32 -6.58
C GLY A 26 -18.23 -6.79 -7.98
N ALA A 27 -19.07 -5.76 -8.10
CA ALA A 27 -19.26 -5.06 -9.36
C ALA A 27 -17.97 -4.33 -9.72
N VAL A 28 -17.15 -4.92 -10.60
CA VAL A 28 -16.01 -4.22 -11.20
C VAL A 28 -16.55 -3.24 -12.23
N THR A 29 -16.27 -1.96 -12.03
CA THR A 29 -16.57 -0.94 -13.03
C THR A 29 -15.31 -0.73 -13.87
N LEU A 30 -15.39 -1.12 -15.14
CA LEU A 30 -14.35 -0.90 -16.13
C LEU A 30 -14.63 0.42 -16.85
N GLY A 31 -13.64 1.30 -16.90
CA GLY A 31 -13.69 2.55 -17.65
C GLY A 31 -12.43 2.74 -18.48
N ALA A 32 -12.55 2.66 -19.81
CA ALA A 32 -11.62 3.31 -20.71
C ALA A 32 -12.11 4.76 -20.85
N LEU A 33 -11.52 5.69 -20.11
CA LEU A 33 -11.96 7.07 -20.13
C LEU A 33 -11.25 7.79 -21.29
N GLY A 34 -11.88 7.73 -22.46
CA GLY A 34 -12.06 8.96 -23.25
C GLY A 34 -13.20 9.79 -22.62
N PRO A 35 -13.31 11.09 -22.91
CA PRO A 35 -14.26 11.97 -22.21
C PRO A 35 -15.71 11.49 -22.43
N ASP A 36 -16.32 10.89 -21.41
CA ASP A 36 -17.76 10.60 -21.30
C ASP A 36 -18.19 11.18 -19.95
N VAL A 37 -18.47 12.48 -19.87
CA VAL A 37 -19.76 13.18 -20.12
C VAL A 37 -20.85 12.78 -19.13
N ASP A 38 -20.70 13.26 -17.90
CA ASP A 38 -21.81 13.74 -17.06
C ASP A 38 -21.37 14.91 -16.14
N ASP A 39 -20.06 15.14 -15.97
CA ASP A 39 -19.49 16.39 -15.47
C ASP A 39 -18.84 17.19 -16.62
N PRO A 40 -19.40 18.32 -17.05
CA PRO A 40 -18.85 19.17 -18.11
C PRO A 40 -17.63 20.01 -17.64
N GLY A 41 -17.05 19.69 -16.47
CA GLY A 41 -15.86 20.35 -15.95
C GLY A 41 -14.64 20.24 -16.86
N PRO A 42 -13.54 20.95 -16.51
CA PRO A 42 -12.30 20.93 -17.29
C PRO A 42 -11.81 19.51 -17.59
N SER A 43 -11.28 19.26 -18.79
CA SER A 43 -10.82 17.92 -19.17
C SER A 43 -9.65 17.97 -20.14
N VAL A 44 -8.69 17.06 -20.01
CA VAL A 44 -7.59 16.91 -20.96
C VAL A 44 -8.10 16.33 -22.29
N GLU A 45 -7.72 16.96 -23.40
CA GLU A 45 -8.07 16.53 -24.77
C GLU A 45 -6.94 15.74 -25.44
N SER A 46 -5.69 16.14 -25.21
CA SER A 46 -4.52 15.47 -25.75
C SER A 46 -3.23 15.85 -25.02
N VAL A 47 -2.24 14.97 -25.10
CA VAL A 47 -0.89 15.11 -24.60
C VAL A 47 0.09 14.75 -25.73
N SER A 48 0.99 15.68 -26.03
CA SER A 48 1.98 15.51 -27.09
C SER A 48 3.36 15.96 -26.67
N GLY A 49 4.36 15.63 -27.49
CA GLY A 49 5.75 16.01 -27.25
C GLY A 49 6.55 14.98 -26.46
N ASN A 50 7.86 15.17 -26.43
CA ASN A 50 8.81 14.35 -25.70
C ASN A 50 9.86 15.28 -25.08
N GLY A 51 10.12 15.18 -23.78
CA GLY A 51 10.97 16.11 -23.03
C GLY A 51 10.30 17.46 -22.73
N THR A 52 9.60 18.04 -23.70
CA THR A 52 8.63 19.12 -23.47
C THR A 52 7.24 18.59 -23.80
N VAL A 53 6.44 18.38 -22.78
CA VAL A 53 5.07 17.88 -22.91
C VAL A 53 4.14 19.07 -23.13
N THR A 54 3.30 19.01 -24.16
CA THR A 54 2.21 19.96 -24.40
C THR A 54 0.90 19.26 -24.13
N VAL A 55 0.09 19.84 -23.23
CA VAL A 55 -1.23 19.33 -22.86
C VAL A 55 -2.27 20.30 -23.39
N THR A 56 -3.19 19.80 -24.20
CA THR A 56 -4.39 20.53 -24.66
C THR A 56 -5.55 20.10 -23.76
N TYR A 57 -6.34 21.05 -23.30
CA TYR A 57 -7.46 20.80 -22.40
C TYR A 57 -8.62 21.76 -22.67
N VAL A 58 -9.83 21.34 -22.31
CA VAL A 58 -11.00 22.21 -22.26
C VAL A 58 -11.14 22.76 -20.85
N ASP A 59 -11.40 24.06 -20.71
CA ASP A 59 -11.68 24.68 -19.42
C ASP A 59 -13.16 24.53 -19.01
N ALA A 60 -13.53 25.05 -17.84
CA ALA A 60 -14.89 24.97 -17.31
C ALA A 60 -15.95 25.71 -18.17
N THR A 61 -15.51 26.53 -19.14
CA THR A 61 -16.39 27.26 -20.07
C THR A 61 -16.57 26.54 -21.40
N GLY A 62 -15.87 25.42 -21.61
CA GLY A 62 -15.84 24.72 -22.89
C GLY A 62 -14.80 25.28 -23.87
N ALA A 63 -13.92 26.20 -23.44
CA ALA A 63 -12.87 26.75 -24.29
C ALA A 63 -11.62 25.87 -24.24
N SER A 64 -11.07 25.55 -25.42
CA SER A 64 -9.81 24.82 -25.53
C SER A 64 -8.63 25.76 -25.27
N ASP A 65 -7.69 25.30 -24.46
CA ASP A 65 -6.44 25.98 -24.10
C ASP A 65 -5.30 24.94 -24.00
N GLN A 66 -4.06 25.42 -23.94
CA GLN A 66 -2.89 24.56 -23.88
C GLN A 66 -1.82 25.10 -22.94
N PHE A 67 -1.07 24.20 -22.32
CA PHE A 67 0.12 24.54 -21.56
C PHE A 67 1.26 23.56 -21.87
N ALA A 68 2.50 24.03 -21.69
CA ALA A 68 3.69 23.24 -21.92
C ALA A 68 4.48 23.05 -20.63
N VAL A 69 4.93 21.81 -20.39
CA VAL A 69 5.77 21.42 -19.27
C VAL A 69 7.13 20.99 -19.83
N PRO A 70 8.18 21.83 -19.71
CA PRO A 70 9.52 21.45 -20.14
C PRO A 70 10.20 20.54 -19.12
N GLY A 71 11.19 19.75 -19.57
CA GLY A 71 12.03 18.93 -18.70
C GLY A 71 11.34 17.69 -18.13
N VAL A 72 10.28 17.20 -18.79
CA VAL A 72 9.64 15.93 -18.42
C VAL A 72 10.55 14.78 -18.83
N ASP A 73 10.80 13.85 -17.91
CA ASP A 73 11.56 12.63 -18.23
C ASP A 73 10.85 11.86 -19.36
N PRO A 74 11.53 11.51 -20.46
CA PRO A 74 10.96 10.69 -21.52
C PRO A 74 10.34 9.36 -21.03
N ALA A 75 10.83 8.79 -19.92
CA ALA A 75 10.25 7.59 -19.31
C ALA A 75 8.85 7.85 -18.70
N LEU A 76 8.53 9.10 -18.37
CA LEU A 76 7.29 9.54 -17.76
C LEU A 76 6.31 10.14 -18.78
N SER A 77 6.49 9.92 -20.08
CA SER A 77 5.55 10.39 -21.10
C SER A 77 5.50 9.48 -22.31
N ASN A 78 4.34 9.44 -22.98
CA ASN A 78 4.18 8.72 -24.23
C ASN A 78 3.15 9.42 -25.12
N ALA A 79 3.62 10.30 -26.02
CA ALA A 79 2.75 10.98 -26.98
C ALA A 79 2.05 10.04 -27.97
N GLY A 80 2.57 8.83 -28.19
CA GLY A 80 1.91 7.81 -29.03
C GLY A 80 0.68 7.19 -28.36
N HIS A 81 0.62 7.26 -27.03
CA HIS A 81 -0.50 6.82 -26.20
C HIS A 81 -1.15 7.96 -25.40
N ASP A 82 -0.85 9.21 -25.78
CA ASP A 82 -1.55 10.40 -25.29
C ASP A 82 -1.50 10.61 -23.76
N TRP A 83 -0.36 10.33 -23.10
CA TRP A 83 -0.24 10.56 -21.65
C TRP A 83 1.14 11.09 -21.21
N ALA A 84 1.16 11.74 -20.04
CA ALA A 84 2.39 12.11 -19.33
C ALA A 84 2.18 12.19 -17.81
N ILE A 85 3.24 11.96 -17.05
CA ILE A 85 3.31 12.26 -15.62
C ILE A 85 4.16 13.51 -15.44
N VAL A 86 3.57 14.54 -14.83
CA VAL A 86 4.17 15.86 -14.66
C VAL A 86 4.14 16.29 -13.19
N ASN A 87 4.93 17.30 -12.83
CA ASN A 87 4.75 17.98 -11.55
C ASN A 87 3.35 18.60 -11.50
N ARG A 88 2.59 18.27 -10.45
CA ARG A 88 1.21 18.76 -10.22
C ARG A 88 1.14 20.28 -10.15
N SER A 89 2.20 20.93 -9.67
CA SER A 89 2.31 22.39 -9.63
C SER A 89 2.32 23.03 -11.02
N SER A 90 2.67 22.28 -12.07
CA SER A 90 2.69 22.76 -13.46
C SER A 90 1.30 22.82 -14.10
N LEU A 91 0.30 22.16 -13.51
CA LEU A 91 -1.06 22.15 -14.04
C LEU A 91 -1.70 23.56 -13.95
N PRO A 92 -2.56 23.95 -14.90
CA PRO A 92 -3.46 25.09 -14.71
C PRO A 92 -4.41 24.88 -13.52
N SER A 93 -4.91 25.98 -12.94
CA SER A 93 -5.84 25.90 -11.80
C SER A 93 -7.12 25.12 -12.12
N ALA A 94 -7.59 25.18 -13.37
CA ALA A 94 -8.76 24.45 -13.85
C ALA A 94 -8.57 22.93 -13.72
N LEU A 95 -7.43 22.39 -14.17
CA LEU A 95 -7.15 20.95 -14.08
C LEU A 95 -6.85 20.50 -12.66
N ARG A 96 -6.16 21.30 -11.84
CA ARG A 96 -5.97 20.98 -10.42
C ARG A 96 -7.26 20.88 -9.62
N ALA A 97 -8.31 21.59 -10.03
CA ALA A 97 -9.59 21.56 -9.34
C ALA A 97 -10.33 20.23 -9.53
N VAL A 98 -9.95 19.43 -10.53
CA VAL A 98 -10.62 18.18 -10.92
C VAL A 98 -9.70 16.96 -10.91
N ASP A 99 -8.48 17.08 -10.37
CA ASP A 99 -7.48 15.99 -10.34
C ASP A 99 -7.72 14.92 -9.27
N GLY A 100 -8.86 15.00 -8.59
CA GLY A 100 -9.31 14.07 -7.54
C GLY A 100 -9.65 12.69 -8.05
N GLU A 101 -10.16 12.61 -9.28
CA GLU A 101 -10.74 11.41 -9.87
C GLU A 101 -10.32 11.31 -11.35
N PRO A 102 -10.19 10.10 -11.92
CA PRO A 102 -9.68 9.91 -13.29
C PRO A 102 -10.60 10.44 -14.41
N GLY A 103 -11.83 10.85 -14.10
CA GLY A 103 -12.85 11.27 -15.07
C GLY A 103 -12.45 12.40 -16.02
N HIS A 104 -11.50 13.26 -15.62
CA HIS A 104 -11.14 14.47 -16.35
C HIS A 104 -9.84 14.35 -17.17
N GLY A 105 -9.30 13.14 -17.33
CA GLY A 105 -8.01 12.93 -17.98
C GLY A 105 -6.85 13.54 -17.18
N VAL A 106 -7.04 13.73 -15.87
CA VAL A 106 -6.02 14.20 -14.93
C VAL A 106 -6.22 13.54 -13.57
N VAL A 107 -5.17 12.95 -13.01
CA VAL A 107 -5.16 12.33 -11.68
C VAL A 107 -3.95 12.82 -10.91
N GLY A 108 -4.18 13.56 -9.85
CA GLY A 108 -3.15 14.04 -8.93
C GLY A 108 -2.81 12.99 -7.88
N PHE A 109 -1.53 12.83 -7.55
CA PHE A 109 -1.04 11.99 -6.47
C PHE A 109 0.23 12.60 -5.88
N GLY A 110 0.11 13.15 -4.66
CA GLY A 110 1.18 13.91 -4.03
C GLY A 110 1.62 15.13 -4.86
N GLU A 111 2.92 15.20 -5.17
CA GLU A 111 3.51 16.25 -6.00
C GLU A 111 3.36 16.02 -7.51
N TRP A 112 2.86 14.85 -7.92
CA TRP A 112 2.75 14.42 -9.31
C TRP A 112 1.31 14.48 -9.80
N ALA A 113 1.15 14.52 -11.12
CA ALA A 113 -0.12 14.29 -11.78
C ALA A 113 0.08 13.52 -13.08
N LEU A 114 -0.75 12.49 -13.28
CA LEU A 114 -0.92 11.82 -14.56
C LEU A 114 -1.94 12.62 -15.38
N VAL A 115 -1.59 13.00 -16.59
CA VAL A 115 -2.45 13.70 -17.54
C VAL A 115 -2.58 12.91 -18.83
N GLY A 116 -3.77 12.95 -19.44
CA GLY A 116 -4.08 12.31 -20.72
C GLY A 116 -4.80 10.98 -20.59
N ALA A 117 -4.61 10.11 -21.56
CA ALA A 117 -5.35 8.86 -21.70
C ALA A 117 -4.98 7.84 -20.62
N VAL A 118 -6.02 7.28 -19.98
CA VAL A 118 -5.89 6.29 -18.91
C VAL A 118 -6.90 5.15 -19.06
N GLU A 119 -6.52 4.00 -18.54
CA GLU A 119 -7.38 2.86 -18.30
C GLU A 119 -7.60 2.72 -16.79
N THR A 120 -8.83 2.47 -16.37
CA THR A 120 -9.18 2.42 -14.95
C THR A 120 -10.06 1.22 -14.61
N ALA A 121 -9.93 0.77 -13.37
CA ALA A 121 -10.86 -0.17 -12.77
C ALA A 121 -11.10 0.17 -11.31
N THR A 122 -12.36 0.15 -10.91
CA THR A 122 -12.78 0.40 -9.53
C THR A 122 -13.43 -0.85 -8.94
N VAL A 123 -13.04 -1.19 -7.72
CA VAL A 123 -13.59 -2.30 -6.94
C VAL A 123 -14.00 -1.82 -5.54
N PRO A 124 -15.09 -2.36 -4.96
CA PRO A 124 -15.38 -2.13 -3.55
C PRO A 124 -14.34 -2.85 -2.69
N ILE A 125 -13.88 -2.19 -1.62
CA ILE A 125 -12.96 -2.81 -0.66
C ILE A 125 -13.09 -2.13 0.69
N ASP A 126 -13.17 -2.92 1.76
CA ASP A 126 -13.09 -2.42 3.14
C ASP A 126 -14.08 -1.27 3.47
N GLY A 127 -15.32 -1.37 3.00
CA GLY A 127 -16.35 -0.33 3.20
C GLY A 127 -16.26 0.87 2.26
N SER A 128 -15.20 0.96 1.44
CA SER A 128 -14.94 2.03 0.48
C SER A 128 -14.66 1.48 -0.93
N THR A 129 -13.90 2.20 -1.76
CA THR A 129 -13.49 1.83 -3.11
C THR A 129 -11.99 1.97 -3.31
N LEU A 130 -11.42 1.04 -4.08
CA LEU A 130 -10.10 1.15 -4.67
C LEU A 130 -10.22 1.37 -6.18
N THR A 131 -9.60 2.43 -6.67
CA THR A 131 -9.44 2.72 -8.09
C THR A 131 -7.99 2.51 -8.51
N VAL A 132 -7.75 1.60 -9.44
CA VAL A 132 -6.44 1.48 -10.10
C VAL A 132 -6.47 2.26 -11.41
N VAL A 133 -5.51 3.16 -11.59
CA VAL A 133 -5.35 4.01 -12.78
C VAL A 133 -4.06 3.62 -13.49
N VAL A 134 -4.15 3.34 -14.78
CA VAL A 134 -3.01 2.94 -15.60
C VAL A 134 -2.93 3.86 -16.83
N PRO A 135 -1.78 4.53 -17.09
CA PRO A 135 -1.57 5.23 -18.34
C PRO A 135 -1.78 4.32 -19.56
N ALA A 136 -2.51 4.80 -20.57
CA ALA A 136 -2.87 3.98 -21.72
C ALA A 136 -1.64 3.36 -22.42
N GLY A 137 -1.81 2.13 -22.90
CA GLY A 137 -0.75 1.41 -23.64
C GLY A 137 0.36 0.79 -22.78
N ARG A 138 0.25 0.83 -21.44
CA ARG A 138 1.10 0.02 -20.54
C ARG A 138 0.60 -1.43 -20.47
N ASP A 139 1.51 -2.37 -20.25
CA ASP A 139 1.19 -3.80 -20.08
C ASP A 139 0.72 -4.10 -18.64
N VAL A 140 -0.25 -3.32 -18.16
CA VAL A 140 -0.83 -3.45 -16.82
C VAL A 140 -2.34 -3.38 -16.94
N ASP A 141 -3.01 -4.50 -16.65
CA ASP A 141 -4.48 -4.56 -16.61
C ASP A 141 -5.00 -3.99 -15.28
N PRO A 142 -5.70 -2.83 -15.28
CA PRO A 142 -6.18 -2.20 -14.06
C PRO A 142 -7.20 -3.07 -13.31
N ALA A 143 -8.05 -3.83 -14.00
CA ALA A 143 -9.06 -4.67 -13.34
C ALA A 143 -8.43 -5.87 -12.66
N ARG A 144 -7.41 -6.47 -13.29
CA ARG A 144 -6.62 -7.52 -12.65
C ARG A 144 -5.90 -7.01 -11.40
N LYS A 145 -5.39 -5.78 -11.42
CA LYS A 145 -4.73 -5.15 -10.28
C LYS A 145 -5.69 -4.75 -9.15
N ALA A 146 -6.82 -4.14 -9.48
CA ALA A 146 -7.82 -3.78 -8.49
C ALA A 146 -8.40 -5.05 -7.82
N GLY A 147 -8.80 -6.04 -8.62
CA GLY A 147 -9.32 -7.33 -8.12
C GLY A 147 -8.28 -8.12 -7.32
N PHE A 148 -6.98 -7.98 -7.61
CA PHE A 148 -5.92 -8.55 -6.79
C PHE A 148 -5.93 -8.00 -5.37
N VAL A 149 -5.89 -6.67 -5.24
CA VAL A 149 -5.84 -6.01 -3.93
C VAL A 149 -7.15 -6.26 -3.17
N GLU A 150 -8.30 -6.22 -3.85
CA GLU A 150 -9.61 -6.61 -3.28
C GLU A 150 -9.57 -8.02 -2.72
N ALA A 151 -9.18 -9.01 -3.53
CA ALA A 151 -9.21 -10.41 -3.11
C ALA A 151 -8.22 -10.71 -1.97
N PHE A 152 -7.08 -10.02 -1.93
CA PHE A 152 -6.00 -10.38 -1.02
C PHE A 152 -5.97 -9.53 0.25
N ALA A 153 -6.34 -8.25 0.19
CA ALA A 153 -6.38 -7.36 1.34
C ALA A 153 -7.81 -7.19 1.88
N GLY A 154 -8.83 -7.24 1.02
CA GLY A 154 -10.23 -7.03 1.39
C GLY A 154 -10.75 -7.92 2.53
N PRO A 155 -10.44 -9.24 2.59
CA PRO A 155 -10.89 -10.11 3.69
C PRO A 155 -10.45 -9.65 5.07
N TYR A 156 -9.37 -8.87 5.17
CA TYR A 156 -8.82 -8.40 6.44
C TYR A 156 -9.42 -7.08 6.91
N SER A 157 -10.25 -6.41 6.10
CA SER A 157 -11.00 -5.19 6.44
C SER A 157 -10.30 -4.29 7.46
N LEU A 158 -9.25 -3.58 7.04
CA LEU A 158 -8.31 -2.86 7.92
C LEU A 158 -8.91 -1.58 8.51
N SER A 159 -9.81 -0.92 7.77
CA SER A 159 -10.54 0.26 8.18
C SER A 159 -11.98 0.25 7.64
N PRO A 160 -12.87 -0.61 8.19
CA PRO A 160 -14.23 -0.81 7.67
C PRO A 160 -15.14 0.42 7.76
N GLU A 161 -14.80 1.37 8.63
CA GLU A 161 -15.60 2.57 8.88
C GLU A 161 -15.13 3.78 8.07
N SER A 162 -14.00 3.66 7.34
CA SER A 162 -13.49 4.71 6.48
C SER A 162 -14.30 4.80 5.19
N ASP A 163 -14.76 6.00 4.85
CA ASP A 163 -15.37 6.31 3.55
C ASP A 163 -14.34 6.88 2.55
N GLU A 164 -13.05 6.87 2.90
CA GLU A 164 -11.97 7.42 2.08
C GLU A 164 -11.65 6.49 0.91
N ARG A 165 -11.64 7.06 -0.30
CA ARG A 165 -11.38 6.36 -1.55
C ARG A 165 -9.88 6.23 -1.78
N VAL A 166 -9.42 5.04 -2.14
CA VAL A 166 -8.02 4.80 -2.50
C VAL A 166 -7.85 4.89 -4.01
N VAL A 167 -6.83 5.63 -4.45
CA VAL A 167 -6.39 5.65 -5.85
C VAL A 167 -4.94 5.19 -5.94
N LEU A 168 -4.68 4.14 -6.70
CA LEU A 168 -3.32 3.68 -7.00
C LEU A 168 -3.02 3.84 -8.48
N VAL A 169 -2.04 4.68 -8.79
CA VAL A 169 -1.59 4.93 -10.16
C VAL A 169 -0.42 3.99 -10.50
N SER A 170 -0.56 3.16 -11.55
CA SER A 170 0.59 2.45 -12.11
C SER A 170 1.47 3.45 -12.86
N VAL A 171 2.72 3.56 -12.47
CA VAL A 171 3.68 4.46 -13.10
C VAL A 171 4.86 3.65 -13.67
N PRO A 172 5.59 4.17 -14.66
CA PRO A 172 6.86 3.59 -15.07
C PRO A 172 7.88 3.58 -13.91
N ASP A 173 8.86 2.67 -13.97
CA ASP A 173 9.98 2.58 -13.03
C ASP A 173 11.01 3.70 -13.25
N ALA A 174 10.56 4.93 -13.01
CA ALA A 174 11.31 6.17 -13.15
C ALA A 174 11.09 7.15 -11.99
N LEU A 175 10.21 6.80 -11.03
CA LEU A 175 10.04 7.55 -9.79
C LEU A 175 10.97 7.01 -8.68
N PRO A 176 11.26 7.80 -7.62
CA PRO A 176 12.33 7.48 -6.67
C PRO A 176 12.13 6.20 -5.85
N ASN A 177 10.89 5.76 -5.64
CA ASN A 177 10.52 4.58 -4.85
C ASN A 177 9.65 3.64 -5.68
N GLU A 178 9.62 2.35 -5.35
CA GLU A 178 8.77 1.35 -6.01
C GLU A 178 7.27 1.58 -5.78
N GLY A 179 6.93 2.30 -4.72
CA GLY A 179 5.59 2.76 -4.42
C GLY A 179 5.64 3.90 -3.41
N LEU A 180 4.57 4.70 -3.37
CA LEU A 180 4.37 5.70 -2.33
C LEU A 180 2.89 6.08 -2.23
N MET A 181 2.34 5.93 -1.03
CA MET A 181 1.02 6.43 -0.66
C MET A 181 1.10 7.80 0.03
N TYR A 182 0.30 8.76 -0.44
CA TYR A 182 0.19 10.10 0.15
C TYR A 182 -0.99 10.20 1.12
N HIS A 183 -1.05 11.28 1.89
CA HIS A 183 -2.04 11.49 2.96
C HIS A 183 -3.51 11.61 2.50
N ASP A 184 -3.75 11.76 1.21
CA ASP A 184 -5.07 11.88 0.61
C ASP A 184 -5.50 10.59 -0.09
N ASP A 185 -4.93 9.45 0.31
CA ASP A 185 -5.19 8.09 -0.19
C ASP A 185 -4.98 7.90 -1.69
N ARG A 186 -4.21 8.81 -2.29
CA ARG A 186 -3.75 8.71 -3.67
C ARG A 186 -2.28 8.38 -3.64
N GLY A 187 -1.88 7.33 -4.34
CA GLY A 187 -0.51 6.84 -4.38
C GLY A 187 -0.12 6.31 -5.74
N TYR A 188 1.13 5.85 -5.86
CA TYR A 188 1.62 5.22 -7.07
C TYR A 188 2.36 3.92 -6.78
N VAL A 189 2.46 3.07 -7.81
CA VAL A 189 3.26 1.83 -7.80
C VAL A 189 4.00 1.70 -9.14
N THR A 190 5.31 1.47 -9.10
CA THR A 190 6.15 1.26 -10.29
C THR A 190 6.18 -0.20 -10.75
N ILE A 191 5.88 -1.14 -9.84
CA ILE A 191 5.97 -2.57 -10.10
C ILE A 191 4.77 -3.09 -10.90
N GLU A 192 5.04 -3.52 -12.13
CA GLU A 192 4.02 -4.06 -13.04
C GLU A 192 3.58 -5.49 -12.66
N ALA A 193 4.48 -6.29 -12.09
CA ALA A 193 4.18 -7.66 -11.70
C ALA A 193 3.08 -7.72 -10.63
N PHE A 194 2.14 -8.65 -10.80
CA PHE A 194 1.19 -9.02 -9.74
C PHE A 194 1.91 -9.70 -8.57
N TRP A 195 2.86 -10.57 -8.93
CA TRP A 195 3.74 -11.32 -8.04
C TRP A 195 5.06 -11.53 -8.79
N ASP A 196 6.17 -11.32 -8.11
CA ASP A 196 7.53 -11.37 -8.65
C ASP A 196 8.36 -12.54 -8.09
N GLY A 197 7.74 -13.40 -7.27
CA GLY A 197 8.41 -14.50 -6.58
C GLY A 197 8.63 -14.27 -5.09
N ASP A 198 8.49 -13.04 -4.57
CA ASP A 198 8.60 -12.74 -3.13
C ASP A 198 7.23 -12.90 -2.43
N ALA A 199 7.23 -13.08 -1.10
CA ALA A 199 6.00 -12.99 -0.32
C ALA A 199 5.48 -11.56 -0.24
N HIS A 200 6.31 -10.55 -0.49
CA HIS A 200 5.90 -9.14 -0.45
C HIS A 200 5.19 -8.70 -1.74
N SER A 201 4.25 -7.78 -1.58
CA SER A 201 3.61 -7.10 -2.71
C SER A 201 3.59 -5.60 -2.45
N VAL A 202 4.19 -4.83 -3.36
CA VAL A 202 4.18 -3.36 -3.30
C VAL A 202 2.76 -2.81 -3.39
N TRP A 203 1.89 -3.41 -4.23
CA TRP A 203 0.50 -2.98 -4.35
C TRP A 203 -0.28 -3.12 -3.03
N ILE A 204 -0.12 -4.25 -2.33
CA ILE A 204 -0.76 -4.45 -1.02
C ILE A 204 -0.09 -3.56 0.03
N HIS A 205 1.23 -3.34 -0.05
CA HIS A 205 1.97 -2.45 0.84
C HIS A 205 1.43 -1.02 0.79
N GLU A 206 1.27 -0.45 -0.40
CA GLU A 206 0.71 0.89 -0.57
C GLU A 206 -0.77 0.95 -0.16
N TYR A 207 -1.55 -0.11 -0.42
CA TYR A 207 -2.92 -0.18 0.08
C TYR A 207 -2.97 -0.18 1.62
N VAL A 208 -2.09 -0.91 2.30
CA VAL A 208 -2.02 -0.90 3.76
C VAL A 208 -1.70 0.52 4.27
N HIS A 209 -0.82 1.27 3.60
CA HIS A 209 -0.56 2.66 3.98
C HIS A 209 -1.79 3.56 3.90
N ALA A 210 -2.64 3.38 2.90
CA ALA A 210 -3.92 4.11 2.77
C ALA A 210 -4.95 3.72 3.84
N ARG A 211 -4.69 2.67 4.62
CA ARG A 211 -5.57 2.23 5.72
C ARG A 211 -4.93 2.45 7.09
N GLN A 212 -3.86 3.25 7.17
CA GLN A 212 -3.19 3.60 8.42
C GLN A 212 -3.71 4.92 8.97
N ASP A 213 -4.94 4.86 9.49
CA ASP A 213 -5.70 6.03 9.97
C ASP A 213 -5.23 6.49 11.36
N PHE A 214 -4.36 5.71 12.00
CA PHE A 214 -3.73 6.07 13.26
C PHE A 214 -2.55 7.04 13.10
N ARG A 215 -2.31 7.81 14.17
CA ARG A 215 -1.09 8.58 14.37
C ARG A 215 -0.12 7.81 15.26
N THR A 216 1.19 8.01 15.09
CA THR A 216 2.24 7.43 15.93
C THR A 216 2.95 8.51 16.73
N ALA A 217 3.36 8.20 17.96
CA ALA A 217 4.39 8.98 18.66
C ALA A 217 5.79 8.65 18.09
N ASP A 218 6.80 9.47 18.41
CA ASP A 218 8.18 9.34 17.91
C ASP A 218 8.76 7.91 18.03
N GLY A 219 8.50 7.23 19.16
CA GLY A 219 8.97 5.87 19.41
C GLY A 219 8.27 4.77 18.59
N MET A 220 7.22 5.11 17.85
CA MET A 220 6.38 4.19 17.08
C MET A 220 6.35 4.51 15.57
N GLU A 221 7.07 5.53 15.09
CA GLU A 221 7.08 5.90 13.66
C GLU A 221 7.46 4.72 12.74
N TRP A 222 8.33 3.83 13.21
CA TRP A 222 8.74 2.62 12.50
C TRP A 222 7.56 1.72 12.10
N PHE A 223 6.47 1.75 12.86
CA PHE A 223 5.32 0.85 12.70
C PHE A 223 4.62 1.07 11.35
N ARG A 224 4.60 2.30 10.81
CA ARG A 224 3.95 2.60 9.53
C ARG A 224 4.53 1.75 8.40
N GLU A 225 5.84 1.82 8.19
CA GLU A 225 6.52 1.01 7.16
C GLU A 225 6.53 -0.48 7.49
N ALA A 226 6.79 -0.83 8.75
CA ALA A 226 6.91 -2.22 9.17
C ALA A 226 5.59 -2.98 9.04
N SER A 227 4.45 -2.36 9.39
CA SER A 227 3.14 -3.00 9.29
C SER A 227 2.71 -3.16 7.84
N ALA A 228 2.96 -2.18 6.97
CA ALA A 228 2.71 -2.30 5.53
C ALA A 228 3.53 -3.46 4.91
N ARG A 229 4.82 -3.61 5.27
CA ARG A 229 5.63 -4.75 4.82
C ARG A 229 5.14 -6.07 5.39
N TYR A 230 4.90 -6.13 6.69
CA TYR A 230 4.52 -7.38 7.33
C TYR A 230 3.15 -7.87 6.85
N LEU A 231 2.14 -7.01 6.82
CA LEU A 231 0.79 -7.36 6.39
C LEU A 231 0.74 -7.72 4.90
N SER A 232 1.47 -7.02 4.03
CA SER A 232 1.55 -7.42 2.62
C SER A 232 2.17 -8.80 2.45
N CYS A 233 3.25 -9.12 3.18
CA CYS A 233 3.80 -10.47 3.21
C CYS A 233 2.79 -11.52 3.73
N ARG A 234 2.10 -11.18 4.83
CA ARG A 234 1.17 -12.09 5.49
C ARG A 234 -0.04 -12.39 4.60
N PHE A 235 -0.59 -11.37 3.95
CA PHE A 235 -1.76 -11.49 3.08
C PHE A 235 -1.44 -12.33 1.85
N MET A 236 -0.29 -12.11 1.22
CA MET A 236 0.17 -12.96 0.12
C MET A 236 0.31 -14.42 0.55
N TYR A 237 0.94 -14.69 1.69
CA TYR A 237 1.10 -16.05 2.21
C TYR A 237 -0.24 -16.74 2.53
N GLU A 238 -1.20 -16.01 3.11
CA GLU A 238 -2.49 -16.59 3.49
C GLU A 238 -3.46 -16.75 2.30
N GLN A 239 -3.32 -15.93 1.25
CA GLN A 239 -4.29 -15.87 0.14
C GLN A 239 -3.76 -16.48 -1.17
N TYR A 240 -2.44 -16.65 -1.33
CA TYR A 240 -1.85 -17.15 -2.56
C TYR A 240 -1.09 -18.46 -2.37
N GLU A 241 -1.58 -19.52 -3.01
CA GLU A 241 -0.94 -20.85 -2.98
C GLU A 241 0.50 -20.85 -3.53
N GLY A 242 0.87 -19.85 -4.34
CA GLY A 242 2.22 -19.68 -4.87
C GLY A 242 3.23 -19.16 -3.86
N VAL A 243 2.78 -18.56 -2.75
CA VAL A 243 3.66 -18.11 -1.66
C VAL A 243 3.74 -19.19 -0.59
N SER A 244 4.90 -19.82 -0.48
CA SER A 244 5.14 -20.85 0.51
C SER A 244 5.51 -20.25 1.88
N GLU A 245 5.51 -21.10 2.91
CA GLU A 245 6.02 -20.71 4.23
C GLU A 245 7.52 -20.38 4.17
N ALA A 246 8.28 -21.03 3.27
CA ALA A 246 9.69 -20.73 3.09
C ALA A 246 9.88 -19.31 2.54
N ASP A 247 9.06 -18.89 1.58
CA ASP A 247 9.10 -17.54 1.01
C ASP A 247 8.80 -16.50 2.10
N LEU A 248 7.72 -16.69 2.87
CA LEU A 248 7.40 -15.81 3.99
C LEU A 248 8.55 -15.70 5.01
N ARG A 249 9.16 -16.83 5.36
CA ARG A 249 10.30 -16.88 6.29
C ARG A 249 11.50 -16.15 5.73
N ASP A 250 11.81 -16.30 4.45
CA ASP A 250 12.91 -15.63 3.78
C ASP A 250 12.68 -14.11 3.74
N SER A 251 11.46 -13.65 3.41
CA SER A 251 11.09 -12.24 3.40
C SER A 251 11.22 -11.57 4.78
N LEU A 252 10.98 -12.33 5.87
CA LEU A 252 10.99 -11.86 7.26
C LEU A 252 12.26 -12.27 8.02
N SER A 253 13.26 -12.81 7.33
CA SER A 253 14.50 -13.26 7.93
C SER A 253 15.31 -12.10 8.52
N ALA A 254 16.05 -12.41 9.60
CA ALA A 254 17.00 -11.46 10.16
C ALA A 254 18.06 -11.07 9.12
N ARG A 255 18.39 -9.79 9.05
CA ARG A 255 19.43 -9.27 8.15
C ARG A 255 20.56 -8.69 9.00
N PRO A 256 21.80 -9.20 8.92
CA PRO A 256 22.90 -8.74 9.78
C PRO A 256 23.14 -7.23 9.77
N LYS A 257 22.91 -6.57 8.62
CA LYS A 257 23.02 -5.11 8.49
C LYS A 257 22.04 -4.30 9.36
N TYR A 258 21.02 -4.94 9.94
CA TYR A 258 19.99 -4.28 10.76
C TYR A 258 20.02 -4.72 12.23
N GLU A 259 21.05 -5.44 12.67
CA GLU A 259 21.16 -5.91 14.06
C GLU A 259 21.28 -4.76 15.07
N SER A 260 21.85 -3.63 14.68
CA SER A 260 22.02 -2.44 15.53
C SER A 260 20.81 -1.49 15.52
N VAL A 261 19.75 -1.80 14.76
CA VAL A 261 18.53 -0.97 14.72
C VAL A 261 17.87 -0.97 16.09
N VAL A 262 17.44 0.20 16.56
CA VAL A 262 16.55 0.37 17.72
C VAL A 262 15.28 1.05 17.22
N LEU A 263 14.15 0.35 17.26
CA LEU A 263 12.93 0.79 16.57
C LEU A 263 12.40 2.11 17.13
N ALA A 264 12.46 2.30 18.46
CA ALA A 264 12.10 3.55 19.12
C ALA A 264 13.04 4.73 18.81
N ASN A 265 14.22 4.48 18.23
CA ASN A 265 15.20 5.52 17.93
C ASN A 265 15.40 5.65 16.42
N ARG A 266 14.67 6.60 15.82
CA ARG A 266 14.70 6.93 14.39
C ARG A 266 16.11 7.09 13.82
N THR A 267 17.02 7.69 14.58
CA THR A 267 18.40 7.94 14.12
C THR A 267 19.20 6.67 13.82
N THR A 268 18.73 5.51 14.29
CA THR A 268 19.39 4.21 14.04
C THR A 268 18.96 3.53 12.74
N TRP A 269 17.87 3.99 12.11
CA TRP A 269 17.31 3.33 10.93
C TRP A 269 16.91 4.26 9.78
N GLU A 270 16.79 5.56 10.01
CA GLU A 270 16.49 6.54 8.98
C GLU A 270 17.45 6.43 7.78
N GLY A 271 16.90 6.34 6.58
CA GLY A 271 17.67 6.19 5.34
C GLY A 271 18.33 4.81 5.13
N THR A 272 18.10 3.81 5.98
CA THR A 272 18.73 2.48 5.87
C THR A 272 17.76 1.34 5.51
N GLY A 273 16.45 1.55 5.68
CA GLY A 273 15.42 0.50 5.61
C GLY A 273 15.37 -0.43 6.84
N GLY A 274 16.05 -0.05 7.93
CA GLY A 274 16.12 -0.85 9.15
C GLY A 274 14.77 -1.02 9.84
N ASN A 275 13.96 0.05 9.94
CA ASN A 275 12.59 0.02 10.47
C ASN A 275 11.71 -0.94 9.68
N TYR A 276 11.80 -0.89 8.35
CA TYR A 276 11.01 -1.72 7.44
C TYR A 276 11.26 -3.22 7.69
N HIS A 277 12.52 -3.66 7.67
CA HIS A 277 12.84 -5.08 7.82
C HIS A 277 12.85 -5.59 9.26
N ALA A 278 13.48 -4.85 10.18
CA ALA A 278 13.55 -5.27 11.58
C ALA A 278 12.18 -5.17 12.27
N GLY A 279 11.42 -4.13 11.95
CA GLY A 279 10.06 -3.93 12.44
C GLY A 279 9.11 -5.00 11.91
N ALA A 280 9.10 -5.29 10.61
CA ALA A 280 8.24 -6.33 10.05
C ALA A 280 8.49 -7.71 10.69
N ARG A 281 9.76 -8.02 10.98
CA ARG A 281 10.13 -9.26 11.69
C ARG A 281 9.63 -9.26 13.15
N LEU A 282 9.69 -8.12 13.85
CA LEU A 282 9.11 -8.01 15.19
C LEU A 282 7.58 -8.19 15.14
N LEU A 283 6.90 -7.55 14.20
CA LEU A 283 5.46 -7.68 14.02
C LEU A 283 5.04 -9.13 13.70
N ALA A 284 5.84 -9.85 12.92
CA ALA A 284 5.62 -11.28 12.68
C ALA A 284 5.71 -12.13 13.96
N ALA A 285 6.62 -11.79 14.88
CA ALA A 285 6.72 -12.48 16.17
C ALA A 285 5.53 -12.15 17.09
N ILE A 286 5.07 -10.89 17.08
CA ILE A 286 3.90 -10.45 17.85
C ILE A 286 2.61 -11.11 17.32
N ASP A 287 2.43 -11.18 16.00
CA ASP A 287 1.27 -11.86 15.40
C ASP A 287 1.27 -13.37 15.70
N ALA A 288 2.45 -14.01 15.65
CA ALA A 288 2.57 -15.43 16.01
C ALA A 288 2.16 -15.67 17.48
N GLU A 289 2.55 -14.77 18.38
CA GLU A 289 2.16 -14.82 19.80
C GLU A 289 0.65 -14.63 19.98
N LEU A 290 0.07 -13.60 19.33
CA LEU A 290 -1.38 -13.36 19.34
C LEU A 290 -2.15 -14.61 18.92
N ARG A 291 -1.77 -15.21 17.79
CA ARG A 291 -2.40 -16.44 17.28
C ARG A 291 -2.20 -17.62 18.23
N ALA A 292 -1.02 -17.78 18.82
CA ALA A 292 -0.74 -18.91 19.70
C ALA A 292 -1.54 -18.82 21.01
N GLU A 293 -1.55 -17.66 21.66
CA GLU A 293 -2.21 -17.43 22.95
C GLU A 293 -3.74 -17.43 22.85
N THR A 294 -4.27 -17.06 21.70
CA THR A 294 -5.72 -16.92 21.48
C THR A 294 -6.30 -18.09 20.67
N GLY A 295 -5.50 -19.12 20.37
CA GLY A 295 -5.95 -20.23 19.51
C GLY A 295 -6.31 -19.81 18.08
N GLY A 296 -5.79 -18.67 17.62
CA GLY A 296 -6.05 -18.08 16.31
C GLY A 296 -7.25 -17.13 16.27
N GLU A 297 -7.89 -16.84 17.40
CA GLU A 297 -9.02 -15.90 17.47
C GLU A 297 -8.62 -14.45 17.23
N HIS A 298 -7.39 -14.07 17.61
CA HIS A 298 -6.86 -12.73 17.40
C HIS A 298 -5.53 -12.72 16.66
N THR A 299 -5.34 -11.66 15.88
CA THR A 299 -4.16 -11.40 15.04
C THR A 299 -3.72 -9.95 15.17
N LEU A 300 -2.59 -9.60 14.57
CA LEU A 300 -2.11 -8.22 14.50
C LEU A 300 -3.11 -7.31 13.75
N VAL A 301 -3.95 -7.86 12.86
CA VAL A 301 -5.02 -7.10 12.19
C VAL A 301 -6.00 -6.53 13.20
N ASP A 302 -6.31 -7.24 14.29
CA ASP A 302 -7.23 -6.75 15.33
C ASP A 302 -6.62 -5.58 16.12
N VAL A 303 -5.31 -5.66 16.39
CA VAL A 303 -4.55 -4.56 17.00
C VAL A 303 -4.52 -3.34 16.06
N PHE A 304 -4.24 -3.56 14.78
CA PHE A 304 -4.20 -2.53 13.74
C PHE A 304 -5.55 -1.80 13.62
N ARG A 305 -6.66 -2.53 13.55
CA ARG A 305 -8.02 -1.95 13.55
C ARG A 305 -8.30 -1.14 14.81
N THR A 306 -7.87 -1.63 15.97
CA THR A 306 -8.05 -0.90 17.23
C THR A 306 -7.21 0.38 17.27
N MET A 307 -6.04 0.39 16.63
CA MET A 307 -5.25 1.61 16.44
C MET A 307 -5.98 2.61 15.53
N ASN A 308 -6.52 2.15 14.39
CA ASN A 308 -7.29 2.99 13.46
C ASN A 308 -8.51 3.64 14.12
N ALA A 309 -9.21 2.91 15.00
CA ALA A 309 -10.37 3.42 15.71
C ALA A 309 -10.03 4.44 16.83
N GLY A 310 -8.75 4.66 17.13
CA GLY A 310 -8.28 5.52 18.20
C GLY A 310 -7.80 6.88 17.71
N ASP A 311 -8.20 7.95 18.39
CA ASP A 311 -7.75 9.30 18.04
C ASP A 311 -6.37 9.66 18.60
N GLU A 312 -5.92 9.01 19.68
CA GLU A 312 -4.67 9.33 20.35
C GLU A 312 -3.45 8.75 19.61
N PRO A 313 -2.32 9.48 19.52
CA PRO A 313 -1.09 8.93 18.96
C PRO A 313 -0.67 7.65 19.68
N VAL A 314 -0.36 6.62 18.91
CA VAL A 314 0.08 5.32 19.42
C VAL A 314 1.50 5.44 19.94
N THR A 315 1.65 5.31 21.27
CA THR A 315 2.93 5.17 21.96
C THR A 315 3.34 3.70 22.07
N VAL A 316 4.57 3.43 22.54
CA VAL A 316 5.04 2.06 22.79
C VAL A 316 4.16 1.38 23.84
N GLU A 317 3.87 2.08 24.94
CA GLU A 317 3.02 1.58 26.03
C GLU A 317 1.62 1.27 25.51
N ARG A 318 1.04 2.19 24.72
CA ARG A 318 -0.28 2.00 24.15
C ARG A 318 -0.34 0.79 23.22
N PHE A 319 0.69 0.59 22.40
CA PHE A 319 0.77 -0.57 21.52
C PHE A 319 0.85 -1.89 22.32
N VAL A 320 1.67 -1.94 23.37
CA VAL A 320 1.74 -3.11 24.26
C VAL A 320 0.38 -3.37 24.90
N GLU A 321 -0.27 -2.37 25.48
CA GLU A 321 -1.61 -2.52 26.07
C GLU A 321 -2.63 -3.09 25.08
N LEU A 322 -2.56 -2.69 23.81
CA LEU A 322 -3.46 -3.21 22.78
C LEU A 322 -3.23 -4.70 22.52
N VAL A 323 -1.99 -5.17 22.50
CA VAL A 323 -1.66 -6.60 22.36
C VAL A 323 -2.06 -7.38 23.63
N GLU A 324 -1.81 -6.82 24.82
CA GLU A 324 -2.19 -7.41 26.11
C GLU A 324 -3.71 -7.56 26.24
N ARG A 325 -4.50 -6.61 25.73
CA ARG A 325 -5.96 -6.70 25.70
C ARG A 325 -6.47 -7.91 24.90
N GLN A 326 -5.80 -8.26 23.81
CA GLN A 326 -6.18 -9.42 23.00
C GLN A 326 -5.71 -10.74 23.61
N THR A 327 -4.51 -10.76 24.18
CA THR A 327 -3.92 -12.00 24.75
C THR A 327 -4.36 -12.27 26.20
N GLY A 328 -4.77 -11.25 26.95
CA GLY A 328 -5.06 -11.33 28.38
C GLY A 328 -3.83 -11.51 29.28
N ASN A 329 -2.62 -11.43 28.72
CA ASN A 329 -1.34 -11.72 29.38
C ASN A 329 -0.38 -10.54 29.27
N ASP A 330 0.62 -10.48 30.15
CA ASP A 330 1.71 -9.49 30.08
C ASP A 330 2.53 -9.66 28.79
N GLN A 331 2.76 -8.55 28.09
CA GLN A 331 3.52 -8.47 26.85
C GLN A 331 4.62 -7.40 26.93
N SER A 332 5.13 -7.13 28.14
CA SER A 332 6.18 -6.14 28.41
C SER A 332 7.46 -6.34 27.59
N TRP A 333 7.71 -7.57 27.12
CA TRP A 333 8.84 -7.88 26.24
C TRP A 333 8.80 -7.13 24.90
N ILE A 334 7.61 -6.72 24.44
CA ILE A 334 7.41 -5.96 23.21
C ILE A 334 8.02 -4.56 23.38
N ALA A 335 7.77 -3.88 24.50
CA ALA A 335 8.39 -2.58 24.80
C ALA A 335 9.92 -2.70 24.80
N ALA A 336 10.45 -3.68 25.54
CA ALA A 336 11.90 -3.93 25.58
C ALA A 336 12.50 -4.24 24.19
N ALA A 337 11.75 -4.90 23.30
CA ALA A 337 12.17 -5.17 21.93
C ALA A 337 12.21 -3.90 21.06
N ILE A 338 11.24 -3.00 21.24
CA ILE A 338 11.12 -1.73 20.51
C ILE A 338 12.19 -0.73 20.98
N GLU A 339 12.42 -0.66 22.30
CA GLU A 339 13.34 0.28 22.96
C GLU A 339 14.82 -0.14 22.87
N GLY A 340 15.09 -1.37 22.45
CA GLY A 340 16.46 -1.87 22.23
C GLY A 340 17.10 -2.52 23.46
N ASP A 341 16.32 -2.80 24.49
CA ASP A 341 16.75 -3.46 25.73
C ASP A 341 16.97 -4.97 25.59
N ARG A 342 16.80 -5.50 24.38
CA ARG A 342 16.98 -6.92 24.04
C ARG A 342 18.04 -7.12 22.98
N THR A 343 18.82 -8.19 23.16
CA THR A 343 19.82 -8.61 22.16
C THR A 343 19.13 -8.92 20.83
N ALA A 344 19.84 -8.79 19.71
CA ALA A 344 19.30 -9.10 18.38
C ALA A 344 18.75 -10.55 18.26
N LEU A 345 19.31 -11.48 19.06
CA LEU A 345 18.88 -12.88 19.14
C LEU A 345 17.58 -13.10 19.91
N GLU A 346 17.29 -12.24 20.88
CA GLU A 346 16.16 -12.37 21.81
C GLU A 346 15.00 -11.44 21.45
N ARG A 347 15.28 -10.33 20.75
CA ARG A 347 14.31 -9.27 20.44
C ARG A 347 12.95 -9.77 19.93
N ASN A 348 12.95 -10.83 19.14
CA ASN A 348 11.75 -11.36 18.47
C ASN A 348 11.28 -12.69 19.09
N LYS A 349 11.56 -12.93 20.38
CA LYS A 349 11.12 -14.12 21.11
C LYS A 349 10.46 -13.71 22.42
N ARG A 350 9.31 -14.27 22.77
CA ARG A 350 8.79 -14.09 24.13
C ARG A 350 9.78 -14.69 25.16
N PRO A 351 10.08 -13.99 26.28
CA PRO A 351 10.83 -14.57 27.39
C PRO A 351 10.12 -15.80 27.97
N SER A 352 10.89 -16.82 28.37
CA SER A 352 10.38 -18.06 28.96
C SER A 352 9.85 -17.91 30.38
#